data_AF-A0A2E4MEC0-F1
#
_entry.id   AF-A0A2E4MEC0-F1
#
_cell.length_a   1.000
_cell.length_b   1.000
_cell.length_c   1.000
_cell.angle_alpha   90.00
_cell.angle_beta   90.00
_cell.angle_gamma   90.00
#
_symmetry.space_group_name_H-M   'P 1'
#
loop_
_entity.id
_entity.type
_entity.pdbx_description
1 polymer ?
#
loop_
_entity_poly.entity_id
_entity_poly.type
_entity_poly.pdbx_seq_one_letter_code
_entity_poly.pdbx_strand_id
1 'polypeptide(L)'
;MMLRQKYIYIILIITLSMTNSFSQSLPAHKCGQLQYELDIDRSLNWGYGYDDLLSDLSIWSQSPYVVIDSIGATVANRAIWELTISDNPSSDTYKRVYIHARTHPGEEESFWVADEIINFLLSDSPEANQIRSQCIFHIVPMHNPDGVELGYPRENANGIDIESGWDDSVLQPEVTALQNRFIDLSFVIPNPIEVALNMHSAYACKRYFVYHHEVGTNENFTVMEKNFISGIQSYYPGGFEDWNYFVSWSNGTP
;
A
#
# COMPACT_ATOMS: atom_id res chain seq x y z
N MET A 1 51.91 -73.40 -0.90
CA MET A 1 51.68 -73.17 0.54
C MET A 1 50.83 -71.92 0.69
N MET A 2 49.57 -72.13 1.12
CA MET A 2 48.62 -71.15 1.69
C MET A 2 48.27 -69.85 0.95
N LEU A 3 47.11 -69.92 0.29
CA LEU A 3 46.00 -68.95 0.21
C LEU A 3 46.16 -67.61 0.94
N ARG A 4 45.79 -66.52 0.23
CA ARG A 4 44.74 -65.58 0.67
C ARG A 4 44.25 -64.73 -0.50
N GLN A 5 43.07 -65.08 -1.03
CA GLN A 5 42.23 -64.20 -1.84
C GLN A 5 41.78 -63.00 -0.98
N LYS A 6 41.90 -61.79 -1.52
CA LYS A 6 41.22 -60.60 -0.98
C LYS A 6 40.22 -60.12 -2.02
N TYR A 7 38.96 -60.36 -1.75
CA TYR A 7 37.82 -59.76 -2.44
C TYR A 7 37.75 -58.27 -2.04
N ILE A 8 37.70 -57.38 -3.02
CA ILE A 8 37.36 -55.97 -2.79
C ILE A 8 35.89 -55.83 -3.17
N TYR A 9 35.03 -55.77 -2.14
CA TYR A 9 33.63 -55.39 -2.28
C TYR A 9 33.52 -53.87 -2.17
N ILE A 10 32.86 -53.26 -3.15
CA ILE A 10 32.45 -51.86 -3.16
C ILE A 10 31.37 -51.69 -2.08
N ILE A 11 31.65 -50.89 -1.05
CA ILE A 11 30.65 -50.50 -0.05
C ILE A 11 30.23 -49.07 -0.34
N LEU A 12 28.97 -48.93 -0.78
CA LEU A 12 28.25 -47.67 -0.89
C LEU A 12 27.81 -47.27 0.53
N ILE A 13 28.40 -46.22 1.10
CA ILE A 13 27.98 -45.67 2.40
C ILE A 13 26.86 -44.64 2.13
N ILE A 14 25.63 -45.02 2.46
CA ILE A 14 24.50 -44.10 2.59
C ILE A 14 24.49 -43.62 4.05
N THR A 15 24.87 -42.35 4.29
CA THR A 15 24.65 -41.70 5.58
C THR A 15 23.23 -41.13 5.61
N LEU A 16 22.34 -41.78 6.35
CA LEU A 16 21.05 -41.21 6.77
C LEU A 16 21.31 -40.16 7.86
N SER A 17 21.20 -38.88 7.53
CA SER A 17 21.08 -37.81 8.51
C SER A 17 19.61 -37.70 8.94
N MET A 18 19.32 -38.15 10.16
CA MET A 18 18.06 -37.87 10.85
C MET A 18 18.02 -36.39 11.22
N THR A 19 17.28 -35.57 10.48
CA THR A 19 16.95 -34.21 10.90
C THR A 19 15.72 -34.27 11.79
N ASN A 20 15.90 -33.92 13.07
CA ASN A 20 14.80 -33.60 13.97
C ASN A 20 14.00 -32.43 13.38
N SER A 21 12.79 -32.71 12.91
CA SER A 21 11.84 -31.67 12.54
C SER A 21 11.27 -31.04 13.81
N PHE A 22 11.95 -30.01 14.32
CA PHE A 22 11.29 -29.03 15.18
C PHE A 22 10.32 -28.24 14.31
N SER A 23 9.03 -28.57 14.43
CA SER A 23 7.94 -27.76 13.88
C SER A 23 7.87 -26.45 14.67
N GLN A 24 8.65 -25.45 14.28
CA GLN A 24 8.27 -24.07 14.55
C GLN A 24 7.08 -23.76 13.64
N SER A 25 5.92 -23.49 14.24
CA SER A 25 4.79 -22.93 13.52
C SER A 25 5.23 -21.60 12.92
N LEU A 26 5.37 -21.55 11.60
CA LEU A 26 5.50 -20.30 10.87
C LEU A 26 4.27 -19.44 11.21
N PRO A 27 4.44 -18.14 11.54
CA PRO A 27 3.31 -17.24 11.65
C PRO A 27 2.51 -17.28 10.34
N ALA A 28 1.19 -17.22 10.44
CA ALA A 28 0.30 -17.28 9.29
C ALA A 28 0.69 -16.16 8.30
N HIS A 29 1.27 -16.55 7.15
CA HIS A 29 1.57 -15.63 6.07
C HIS A 29 0.29 -14.88 5.68
N LYS A 30 0.37 -13.55 5.45
CA LYS A 30 -0.79 -12.70 5.13
C LYS A 30 -1.63 -13.24 3.95
N CYS A 31 -1.00 -14.02 3.06
CA CYS A 31 -1.64 -14.64 1.91
C CYS A 31 -2.12 -16.10 2.12
N GLY A 32 -2.01 -16.69 3.31
CA GLY A 32 -2.03 -18.16 3.44
C GLY A 32 -0.81 -18.79 2.77
N GLN A 33 -0.58 -20.09 2.93
CA GLN A 33 0.59 -20.76 2.35
C GLN A 33 0.64 -20.57 0.83
N LEU A 34 1.74 -20.03 0.32
CA LEU A 34 2.02 -19.95 -1.10
C LEU A 34 3.36 -20.61 -1.41
N GLN A 35 3.38 -21.27 -2.56
CA GLN A 35 4.53 -21.93 -3.15
C GLN A 35 4.78 -21.26 -4.50
N TYR A 36 6.02 -20.84 -4.73
CA TYR A 36 6.61 -20.15 -5.88
C TYR A 36 6.53 -18.61 -5.92
N GLU A 37 7.73 -18.02 -5.93
CA GLU A 37 8.02 -16.64 -6.34
C GLU A 37 7.92 -16.55 -7.87
N LEU A 38 7.10 -15.63 -8.37
CA LEU A 38 7.18 -15.15 -9.75
C LEU A 38 8.25 -14.05 -9.77
N ASP A 39 9.19 -14.07 -10.70
CA ASP A 39 10.08 -12.93 -10.97
C ASP A 39 9.37 -12.03 -12.00
N ILE A 40 8.91 -10.85 -11.58
CA ILE A 40 8.40 -9.81 -12.48
C ILE A 40 9.58 -8.89 -12.84
N ASP A 41 9.90 -8.78 -14.14
CA ASP A 41 10.85 -7.81 -14.68
C ASP A 41 10.24 -6.40 -14.56
N ARG A 42 10.64 -5.68 -13.52
CA ARG A 42 10.09 -4.36 -13.17
C ARG A 42 11.00 -3.31 -13.81
N SER A 43 10.45 -2.53 -14.74
CA SER A 43 11.16 -1.46 -15.46
C SER A 43 11.73 -0.39 -14.51
N LEU A 44 12.55 0.52 -15.05
CA LEU A 44 13.05 1.71 -14.34
C LEU A 44 11.92 2.42 -13.57
N ASN A 45 12.15 2.74 -12.30
CA ASN A 45 11.22 3.44 -11.40
C ASN A 45 9.81 2.81 -11.29
N TRP A 46 9.70 1.49 -11.47
CA TRP A 46 8.43 0.76 -11.41
C TRP A 46 7.42 1.19 -12.50
N GLY A 47 7.91 1.80 -13.59
CA GLY A 47 7.09 2.22 -14.74
C GLY A 47 6.33 3.53 -14.57
N TYR A 48 6.45 4.19 -13.41
CA TYR A 48 5.90 5.53 -13.16
C TYR A 48 6.79 6.27 -12.16
N GLY A 49 7.61 7.21 -12.62
CA GLY A 49 8.57 7.96 -11.80
C GLY A 49 8.00 9.26 -11.22
N TYR A 50 8.88 10.00 -10.56
CA TYR A 50 8.55 11.32 -10.01
C TYR A 50 8.31 12.36 -11.12
N ASP A 51 9.04 12.30 -12.23
CA ASP A 51 8.82 13.22 -13.37
C ASP A 51 7.46 12.97 -14.06
N ASP A 52 6.98 11.72 -14.07
CA ASP A 52 5.63 11.38 -14.53
C ASP A 52 4.59 12.01 -13.60
N LEU A 53 4.78 11.90 -12.28
CA LEU A 53 3.94 12.58 -11.29
C LEU A 53 3.91 14.10 -11.51
N LEU A 54 5.05 14.74 -11.72
CA LEU A 54 5.12 16.18 -11.97
C LEU A 54 4.33 16.57 -13.24
N SER A 55 4.34 15.71 -14.25
CA SER A 55 3.56 15.91 -15.47
C SER A 55 2.06 15.82 -15.18
N ASP A 56 1.61 14.83 -14.41
CA ASP A 56 0.18 14.68 -14.06
C ASP A 56 -0.31 15.78 -13.12
N LEU A 57 0.50 16.22 -12.16
CA LEU A 57 0.19 17.40 -11.32
C LEU A 57 -0.06 18.65 -12.19
N SER A 58 0.70 18.82 -13.28
CA SER A 58 0.51 19.95 -14.21
C SER A 58 -0.84 19.87 -14.95
N ILE A 59 -1.32 18.67 -15.23
CA ILE A 59 -2.63 18.42 -15.85
C ILE A 59 -3.74 18.62 -14.82
N TRP A 60 -3.65 17.99 -13.66
CA TRP A 60 -4.65 18.08 -12.61
C TRP A 60 -4.85 19.52 -12.12
N SER A 61 -3.77 20.31 -12.01
CA SER A 61 -3.83 21.72 -11.60
C SER A 61 -4.66 22.63 -12.52
N GLN A 62 -5.03 22.17 -13.72
CA GLN A 62 -5.95 22.90 -14.60
C GLN A 62 -7.41 22.83 -14.13
N SER A 63 -7.75 21.86 -13.29
CA SER A 63 -9.11 21.73 -12.75
C SER A 63 -9.38 22.82 -11.71
N PRO A 64 -10.56 23.48 -11.75
CA PRO A 64 -10.92 24.49 -10.74
C PRO A 64 -11.23 23.86 -9.37
N TYR A 65 -11.32 22.54 -9.30
CA TYR A 65 -11.72 21.79 -8.10
C TYR A 65 -10.54 21.35 -7.23
N VAL A 66 -9.30 21.63 -7.64
CA VAL A 66 -8.11 21.17 -6.95
C VAL A 66 -7.17 22.31 -6.57
N VAL A 67 -6.59 22.19 -5.39
CA VAL A 67 -5.41 22.93 -4.97
C VAL A 67 -4.31 21.92 -4.73
N ILE A 68 -3.12 22.18 -5.28
CA ILE A 68 -1.96 21.31 -5.13
C ILE A 68 -0.89 22.06 -4.35
N ASP A 69 -0.41 21.47 -3.27
CA ASP A 69 0.69 22.00 -2.48
C ASP A 69 1.54 20.84 -1.93
N SER A 70 2.72 21.14 -1.42
CA SER A 70 3.59 20.14 -0.80
C SER A 70 3.40 20.10 0.72
N ILE A 71 3.31 18.89 1.27
CA ILE A 71 3.25 18.67 2.73
C ILE A 71 4.65 18.62 3.38
N GLY A 72 5.70 18.62 2.58
CA GLY A 72 7.08 18.48 3.04
C GLY A 72 7.99 17.93 1.95
N ALA A 73 9.22 17.60 2.31
CA ALA A 73 10.20 17.07 1.39
C ALA A 73 10.82 15.77 1.90
N THR A 74 11.24 14.91 0.98
CA THR A 74 11.96 13.66 1.26
C THR A 74 13.41 13.87 1.68
N VAL A 75 14.11 12.79 2.01
CA VAL A 75 15.55 12.78 2.32
C VAL A 75 16.40 13.45 1.23
N ALA A 76 16.10 13.19 -0.05
CA ALA A 76 16.77 13.79 -1.20
C ALA A 76 16.10 15.10 -1.68
N ASN A 77 15.28 15.70 -0.82
CA ASN A 77 14.65 17.00 -1.03
C ASN A 77 13.70 17.04 -2.26
N ARG A 78 13.00 15.94 -2.53
CA ARG A 78 11.85 15.92 -3.45
C ARG A 78 10.59 16.31 -2.69
N ALA A 79 9.74 17.15 -3.28
CA ALA A 79 8.49 17.54 -2.67
C ALA A 79 7.52 16.35 -2.60
N ILE A 80 6.84 16.20 -1.47
CA ILE A 80 5.72 15.27 -1.29
C ILE A 80 4.46 16.07 -1.55
N TRP A 81 3.78 15.78 -2.66
CA TRP A 81 2.64 16.55 -3.15
C TRP A 81 1.33 16.04 -2.57
N GLU A 82 0.45 16.96 -2.17
CA GLU A 82 -0.93 16.69 -1.77
C GLU A 82 -1.88 17.46 -2.70
N LEU A 83 -2.94 16.78 -3.14
CA LEU A 83 -4.07 17.37 -3.83
C LEU A 83 -5.22 17.55 -2.83
N THR A 84 -5.66 18.78 -2.64
CA THR A 84 -6.93 19.09 -1.96
C THR A 84 -8.03 19.23 -3.01
N ILE A 85 -8.98 18.29 -3.07
CA ILE A 85 -10.06 18.26 -4.07
C ILE A 85 -11.43 18.48 -3.41
N SER A 86 -12.15 19.54 -3.79
CA SER A 86 -13.49 19.86 -3.29
C SER A 86 -14.14 21.02 -4.05
N ASP A 87 -15.47 21.11 -4.02
CA ASP A 87 -16.18 22.33 -4.45
C ASP A 87 -16.08 23.46 -3.41
N ASN A 88 -15.81 23.12 -2.14
CA ASN A 88 -15.62 24.09 -1.06
C ASN A 88 -14.59 23.57 -0.03
N PRO A 89 -13.28 23.76 -0.26
CA PRO A 89 -12.21 23.24 0.60
C PRO A 89 -12.19 23.89 2.01
N SER A 90 -12.90 25.00 2.21
CA SER A 90 -13.03 25.68 3.51
C SER A 90 -14.29 25.28 4.28
N SER A 91 -15.03 24.26 3.83
CA SER A 91 -16.24 23.80 4.49
C SER A 91 -15.95 23.05 5.79
N ASP A 92 -16.61 23.46 6.87
CA ASP A 92 -16.58 22.76 8.17
C ASP A 92 -17.60 21.62 8.27
N THR A 93 -18.48 21.46 7.28
CA THR A 93 -19.54 20.44 7.28
C THR A 93 -19.31 19.32 6.27
N TYR A 94 -18.39 19.52 5.31
CA TYR A 94 -18.06 18.51 4.32
C TYR A 94 -17.24 17.41 4.93
N LYS A 95 -17.45 16.18 4.49
CA LYS A 95 -16.72 15.00 4.98
C LYS A 95 -15.27 15.05 4.53
N ARG A 96 -14.33 15.00 5.47
CA ARG A 96 -12.90 15.02 5.14
C ARG A 96 -12.39 13.60 4.94
N VAL A 97 -11.80 13.35 3.77
CA VAL A 97 -11.23 12.06 3.38
C VAL A 97 -9.74 12.26 3.11
N TYR A 98 -8.91 11.42 3.69
CA TYR A 98 -7.47 11.41 3.47
C TYR A 98 -7.08 10.11 2.75
N ILE A 99 -6.26 10.23 1.71
CA ILE A 99 -5.74 9.08 0.95
C ILE A 99 -4.26 9.32 0.75
N HIS A 100 -3.43 8.32 1.05
CA HIS A 100 -2.05 8.32 0.58
C HIS A 100 -1.70 6.98 -0.04
N ALA A 101 -0.81 7.03 -1.02
CA ALA A 101 -0.37 5.88 -1.77
C ALA A 101 1.16 5.85 -1.89
N ARG A 102 1.66 4.68 -2.28
CA ARG A 102 3.05 4.48 -2.67
C ARG A 102 4.05 4.86 -1.59
N THR A 103 3.74 4.46 -0.35
CA THR A 103 4.69 4.44 0.77
C THR A 103 5.82 3.45 0.47
N HIS A 104 5.47 2.24 0.01
CA HIS A 104 6.42 1.33 -0.60
C HIS A 104 6.52 1.64 -2.10
N PRO A 105 7.73 1.89 -2.66
CA PRO A 105 7.82 2.37 -4.03
C PRO A 105 7.41 1.34 -5.09
N GLY A 106 7.65 0.04 -4.82
CA GLY A 106 7.32 -1.08 -5.70
C GLY A 106 5.87 -1.58 -5.58
N GLU A 107 4.97 -0.76 -5.05
CA GLU A 107 3.53 -1.01 -4.99
C GLU A 107 2.80 -0.04 -5.92
N GLU A 108 3.17 -0.04 -7.21
CA GLU A 108 2.64 0.85 -8.24
C GLU A 108 1.11 0.76 -8.41
N GLU A 109 0.51 -0.39 -8.10
CA GLU A 109 -0.94 -0.58 -8.18
C GLU A 109 -1.68 0.34 -7.21
N SER A 110 -1.07 0.64 -6.05
CA SER A 110 -1.64 1.60 -5.09
C SER A 110 -1.77 3.00 -5.70
N PHE A 111 -0.79 3.40 -6.52
CA PHE A 111 -0.81 4.67 -7.22
C PHE A 111 -1.84 4.68 -8.34
N TRP A 112 -1.95 3.62 -9.15
CA TRP A 112 -2.94 3.60 -10.24
C TRP A 112 -4.39 3.68 -9.75
N VAL A 113 -4.68 3.13 -8.56
CA VAL A 113 -5.99 3.34 -7.92
C VAL A 113 -6.17 4.79 -7.47
N ALA A 114 -5.14 5.39 -6.87
CA ALA A 114 -5.19 6.80 -6.45
C ALA A 114 -5.31 7.77 -7.65
N ASP A 115 -4.61 7.51 -8.75
CA ASP A 115 -4.69 8.23 -10.02
C ASP A 115 -6.12 8.24 -10.57
N GLU A 116 -6.76 7.06 -10.68
CA GLU A 116 -8.13 6.98 -11.18
C GLU A 116 -9.13 7.66 -10.24
N ILE A 117 -8.92 7.59 -8.91
CA ILE A 117 -9.73 8.35 -7.94
C ILE A 117 -9.59 9.85 -8.20
N ILE A 118 -8.37 10.36 -8.40
CA ILE A 118 -8.14 11.77 -8.71
C ILE A 118 -8.84 12.14 -10.02
N ASN A 119 -8.61 11.40 -11.10
CA ASN A 119 -9.20 11.68 -12.41
C ASN A 119 -10.73 11.64 -12.38
N PHE A 120 -11.31 10.66 -11.70
CA PHE A 120 -12.76 10.61 -11.47
C PHE A 120 -13.26 11.82 -10.68
N LEU A 121 -12.61 12.16 -9.57
CA LEU A 121 -13.00 13.31 -8.74
C LEU A 121 -12.84 14.64 -9.46
N LEU A 122 -11.95 14.77 -10.44
CA LEU A 122 -11.79 15.97 -11.26
C LEU A 122 -12.69 16.01 -12.50
N SER A 123 -13.39 14.92 -12.80
CA SER A 123 -14.30 14.83 -13.95
C SER A 123 -15.60 15.65 -13.77
N ASP A 124 -16.29 15.87 -14.89
CA ASP A 124 -17.61 16.49 -14.93
C ASP A 124 -18.76 15.51 -14.63
N SER A 125 -18.47 14.28 -14.22
CA SER A 125 -19.52 13.28 -13.97
C SER A 125 -20.48 13.76 -12.86
N PRO A 126 -21.79 13.49 -13.00
CA PRO A 126 -22.77 13.85 -11.97
C PRO A 126 -22.41 13.31 -10.58
N GLU A 127 -21.84 12.10 -10.53
CA GLU A 127 -21.41 11.44 -9.31
C GLU A 127 -20.21 12.15 -8.68
N ALA A 128 -19.19 12.53 -9.46
CA ALA A 128 -18.06 13.31 -8.95
C ALA A 128 -18.51 14.69 -8.44
N ASN A 129 -19.41 15.36 -9.17
CA ASN A 129 -19.99 16.64 -8.74
C ASN A 129 -20.70 16.50 -7.39
N GLN A 130 -21.52 15.45 -7.24
CA GLN A 130 -22.21 15.19 -5.98
C GLN A 130 -21.20 14.96 -4.84
N ILE A 131 -20.18 14.13 -5.07
CA ILE A 131 -19.14 13.84 -4.07
C ILE A 131 -18.37 15.09 -3.68
N ARG A 132 -17.91 15.91 -4.63
CA ARG A 132 -17.17 17.16 -4.34
C ARG A 132 -18.01 18.20 -3.59
N SER A 133 -19.33 18.20 -3.78
CA SER A 133 -20.26 19.08 -3.05
C SER A 133 -20.53 18.66 -1.60
N GLN A 134 -19.93 17.56 -1.15
CA GLN A 134 -20.14 17.00 0.19
C GLN A 134 -18.83 16.60 0.89
N CYS A 135 -17.72 16.56 0.16
CA CYS A 135 -16.45 16.03 0.66
C CYS A 135 -15.28 16.98 0.37
N ILE A 136 -14.25 16.86 1.19
CA ILE A 136 -12.93 17.44 0.98
C ILE A 136 -11.92 16.29 0.98
N PHE A 137 -11.33 16.01 -0.17
CA PHE A 137 -10.28 14.99 -0.31
C PHE A 137 -8.91 15.62 -0.14
N HIS A 138 -8.05 14.95 0.60
CA HIS A 138 -6.60 15.17 0.69
C HIS A 138 -5.92 13.92 0.15
N ILE A 139 -5.22 14.04 -0.97
CA ILE A 139 -4.64 12.88 -1.65
C ILE A 139 -3.15 13.09 -1.86
N VAL A 140 -2.32 12.23 -1.26
CA VAL A 140 -0.87 12.13 -1.53
C VAL A 140 -0.63 10.94 -2.46
N PRO A 141 -0.46 11.16 -3.78
CA PRO A 141 -0.34 10.06 -4.74
C PRO A 141 1.00 9.32 -4.64
N MET A 142 2.04 9.97 -4.11
CA MET A 142 3.35 9.36 -3.94
C MET A 142 4.02 9.84 -2.66
N HIS A 143 3.98 9.01 -1.62
CA HIS A 143 4.59 9.33 -0.33
C HIS A 143 6.13 9.17 -0.35
N ASN A 144 6.66 8.20 -1.12
CA ASN A 144 8.09 7.88 -1.16
C ASN A 144 8.70 8.06 -2.57
N PRO A 145 8.78 9.30 -3.11
CA PRO A 145 9.35 9.54 -4.43
C PRO A 145 10.84 9.21 -4.51
N ASP A 146 11.57 9.29 -3.39
CA ASP A 146 12.99 8.92 -3.35
C ASP A 146 13.22 7.44 -3.61
N GLY A 147 12.48 6.57 -2.92
CA GLY A 147 12.57 5.13 -3.13
C GLY A 147 12.13 4.74 -4.55
N VAL A 148 11.17 5.45 -5.15
CA VAL A 148 10.76 5.24 -6.55
C VAL A 148 11.92 5.50 -7.50
N GLU A 149 12.57 6.67 -7.36
CA GLU A 149 13.68 7.08 -8.22
C GLU A 149 14.96 6.26 -8.01
N LEU A 150 15.09 5.61 -6.86
CA LEU A 150 16.20 4.68 -6.57
C LEU A 150 15.88 3.24 -6.97
N GLY A 151 14.65 2.94 -7.40
CA GLY A 151 14.20 1.58 -7.72
C GLY A 151 14.14 0.66 -6.50
N TYR A 152 13.95 1.20 -5.30
CA TYR A 152 13.77 0.39 -4.09
C TYR A 152 12.37 -0.18 -4.01
N PRO A 153 12.19 -1.44 -3.58
CA PRO A 153 10.87 -2.05 -3.52
C PRO A 153 10.06 -1.53 -2.34
N ARG A 154 10.72 -1.19 -1.22
CA ARG A 154 10.05 -0.90 0.05
C ARG A 154 10.56 0.36 0.74
N GLU A 155 11.84 0.65 0.62
CA GLU A 155 12.54 1.62 1.45
C GLU A 155 12.58 3.04 0.86
N ASN A 156 12.82 4.05 1.69
CA ASN A 156 13.19 5.40 1.25
C ASN A 156 14.69 5.51 0.91
N ALA A 157 15.20 6.71 0.61
CA ALA A 157 16.60 6.93 0.25
C ALA A 157 17.62 6.58 1.36
N ASN A 158 17.20 6.45 2.62
CA ASN A 158 18.06 5.98 3.71
C ASN A 158 18.03 4.45 3.87
N GLY A 159 17.31 3.71 3.02
CA GLY A 159 17.14 2.26 3.17
C GLY A 159 16.22 1.88 4.33
N ILE A 160 15.28 2.75 4.70
CA ILE A 160 14.34 2.55 5.82
C ILE A 160 12.93 2.31 5.27
N ASP A 161 12.26 1.29 5.79
CA ASP A 161 10.82 1.09 5.60
C ASP A 161 10.04 2.12 6.42
N ILE A 162 9.51 3.13 5.74
CA ILE A 162 8.82 4.26 6.36
C ILE A 162 7.38 3.94 6.81
N GLU A 163 6.78 2.84 6.37
CA GLU A 163 5.45 2.41 6.85
C GLU A 163 5.53 1.89 8.29
N SER A 164 6.62 1.19 8.61
CA SER A 164 6.87 0.67 9.95
C SER A 164 7.41 1.72 10.93
N GLY A 165 7.78 2.90 10.44
CA GLY A 165 8.49 3.95 11.18
C GLY A 165 7.61 5.05 11.78
N TRP A 166 6.28 4.86 11.86
CA TRP A 166 5.36 5.89 12.37
C TRP A 166 5.71 6.33 13.80
N ASP A 167 6.03 5.40 14.70
CA ASP A 167 6.33 5.73 16.10
C ASP A 167 7.84 5.69 16.44
N ASP A 168 8.69 5.83 15.42
CA ASP A 168 10.14 5.79 15.61
C ASP A 168 10.64 6.99 16.42
N SER A 169 11.66 6.74 17.26
CA SER A 169 12.31 7.80 18.06
C SER A 169 12.96 8.90 17.20
N VAL A 170 13.35 8.56 15.97
CA VAL A 170 13.88 9.48 14.97
C VAL A 170 13.14 9.22 13.66
N LEU A 171 12.16 10.08 13.38
CA LEU A 171 11.33 9.95 12.18
C LEU A 171 12.12 10.29 10.92
N GLN A 172 11.78 9.58 9.83
CA GLN A 172 12.16 9.99 8.49
C GLN A 172 11.39 11.26 8.09
N PRO A 173 11.95 12.11 7.19
CA PRO A 173 11.29 13.36 6.82
C PRO A 173 9.95 13.13 6.12
N GLU A 174 9.79 12.03 5.36
CA GLU A 174 8.52 11.64 4.74
C GLU A 174 7.45 11.38 5.81
N VAL A 175 7.79 10.55 6.81
CA VAL A 175 6.91 10.22 7.94
C VAL A 175 6.55 11.49 8.74
N THR A 176 7.54 12.36 8.97
CA THR A 176 7.32 13.63 9.68
C THR A 176 6.34 14.54 8.95
N ALA A 177 6.50 14.67 7.62
CA ALA A 177 5.59 15.46 6.78
C ALA A 177 4.16 14.92 6.85
N LEU A 178 4.01 13.60 6.73
CA LEU A 178 2.70 12.94 6.80
C LEU A 178 2.05 13.09 8.19
N GLN A 179 2.81 12.86 9.27
CA GLN A 179 2.30 13.02 10.63
C GLN A 179 1.83 14.43 10.93
N ASN A 180 2.63 15.44 10.59
CA ASN A 180 2.24 16.83 10.77
C ASN A 180 0.95 17.15 10.02
N ARG A 181 0.81 16.62 8.79
CA ARG A 181 -0.40 16.82 8.01
C ARG A 181 -1.63 16.17 8.65
N PHE A 182 -1.51 14.95 9.16
CA PHE A 182 -2.58 14.28 9.90
C PHE A 182 -2.94 15.05 11.18
N ILE A 183 -1.95 15.57 11.90
CA ILE A 183 -2.16 16.37 13.11
C ILE A 183 -2.92 17.65 12.78
N ASP A 184 -2.48 18.38 11.75
CA ASP A 184 -3.12 19.61 11.32
C ASP A 184 -4.59 19.38 10.99
N LEU A 185 -4.86 18.38 10.16
CA LEU A 185 -6.20 18.06 9.67
C LEU A 185 -7.12 17.46 10.73
N SER A 186 -6.59 16.81 11.77
CA SER A 186 -7.40 16.09 12.77
C SER A 186 -7.55 16.84 14.09
N PHE A 187 -6.59 17.68 14.45
CA PHE A 187 -6.52 18.28 15.79
C PHE A 187 -6.34 19.80 15.79
N VAL A 188 -5.86 20.40 14.70
CA VAL A 188 -5.61 21.85 14.64
C VAL A 188 -6.80 22.59 14.02
N ILE A 189 -7.37 22.07 12.94
CA ILE A 189 -8.53 22.67 12.27
C ILE A 189 -9.86 22.01 12.69
N PRO A 190 -11.00 22.72 12.63
CA PRO A 190 -12.31 22.08 12.72
C PRO A 190 -12.51 21.10 11.57
N ASN A 191 -13.45 20.16 11.73
CA ASN A 191 -13.78 19.12 10.74
C ASN A 191 -12.63 18.11 10.50
N PRO A 192 -12.42 17.18 11.45
CA PRO A 192 -11.33 16.21 11.40
C PRO A 192 -11.48 15.21 10.26
N ILE A 193 -10.39 14.50 9.93
CA ILE A 193 -10.41 13.38 8.99
C ILE A 193 -11.44 12.33 9.46
N GLU A 194 -12.42 12.02 8.61
CA GLU A 194 -13.46 11.02 8.89
C GLU A 194 -13.11 9.65 8.29
N VAL A 195 -12.40 9.65 7.16
CA VAL A 195 -11.91 8.44 6.49
C VAL A 195 -10.46 8.64 6.11
N ALA A 196 -9.59 7.69 6.46
CA ALA A 196 -8.20 7.66 6.04
C ALA A 196 -7.90 6.33 5.34
N LEU A 197 -7.37 6.39 4.12
CA LEU A 197 -7.00 5.23 3.32
C LEU A 197 -5.49 5.24 3.05
N ASN A 198 -4.80 4.22 3.58
CA ASN A 198 -3.40 3.95 3.26
C ASN A 198 -3.37 2.88 2.16
N MET A 199 -3.06 3.29 0.93
CA MET A 199 -3.15 2.43 -0.24
C MET A 199 -1.83 1.65 -0.40
N HIS A 200 -1.95 0.32 -0.42
CA HIS A 200 -0.84 -0.63 -0.63
C HIS A 200 -1.22 -1.68 -1.67
N SER A 201 -0.23 -2.43 -2.16
CA SER A 201 -0.44 -3.63 -2.96
C SER A 201 0.28 -4.84 -2.38
N ALA A 202 -0.07 -6.04 -2.84
CA ALA A 202 0.51 -7.28 -2.32
C ALA A 202 1.03 -8.16 -3.46
N TYR A 203 2.35 -8.33 -3.51
CA TYR A 203 3.05 -9.03 -4.59
C TYR A 203 2.57 -10.47 -4.87
N ALA A 204 2.21 -11.21 -3.82
CA ALA A 204 1.92 -12.64 -3.93
C ALA A 204 0.42 -12.98 -3.92
N CYS A 205 -0.45 -11.98 -3.81
CA CYS A 205 -1.86 -12.18 -3.54
C CYS A 205 -2.71 -11.69 -4.72
N LYS A 206 -3.42 -12.60 -5.41
CA LYS A 206 -4.54 -12.21 -6.30
C LYS A 206 -5.79 -11.90 -5.46
N ARG A 207 -5.71 -10.98 -4.52
CA ARG A 207 -6.81 -10.66 -3.60
C ARG A 207 -6.88 -9.17 -3.34
N TYR A 208 -8.10 -8.64 -3.30
CA TYR A 208 -8.39 -7.34 -2.71
C TYR A 208 -8.74 -7.56 -1.23
N PHE A 209 -8.15 -6.77 -0.34
CA PHE A 209 -8.44 -6.81 1.08
C PHE A 209 -8.19 -5.43 1.70
N VAL A 210 -8.82 -5.18 2.84
CA VAL A 210 -8.64 -3.96 3.63
C VAL A 210 -8.21 -4.37 5.04
N TYR A 211 -7.17 -3.71 5.56
CA TYR A 211 -6.85 -3.76 6.99
C TYR A 211 -7.51 -2.58 7.69
N HIS A 212 -8.19 -2.86 8.80
CA HIS A 212 -8.78 -1.83 9.64
C HIS A 212 -8.56 -2.19 11.11
N HIS A 213 -8.62 -1.19 11.97
CA HIS A 213 -8.61 -1.40 13.41
C HIS A 213 -9.81 -2.26 13.83
N GLU A 214 -9.64 -3.18 14.79
CA GLU A 214 -10.69 -4.12 15.22
C GLU A 214 -11.96 -3.43 15.72
N VAL A 215 -11.82 -2.27 16.36
CA VAL A 215 -12.94 -1.44 16.83
C VAL A 215 -13.78 -0.89 15.67
N GLY A 216 -13.20 -0.78 14.47
CA GLY A 216 -13.90 -0.35 13.26
C GLY A 216 -14.72 -1.44 12.57
N THR A 217 -14.68 -2.68 13.06
CA THR A 217 -15.33 -3.83 12.42
C THR A 217 -16.66 -4.17 13.08
N ASN A 218 -17.69 -4.39 12.27
CA ASN A 218 -18.96 -4.97 12.73
C ASN A 218 -19.60 -5.79 11.60
N GLU A 219 -20.70 -6.49 11.89
CA GLU A 219 -21.39 -7.33 10.89
C GLU A 219 -21.82 -6.54 9.65
N ASN A 220 -22.31 -5.31 9.82
CA ASN A 220 -22.73 -4.46 8.69
C ASN A 220 -21.55 -4.05 7.83
N PHE A 221 -20.43 -3.64 8.45
CA PHE A 221 -19.19 -3.34 7.75
C PHE A 221 -18.70 -4.54 6.93
N THR A 222 -18.70 -5.73 7.53
CA THR A 222 -18.35 -6.97 6.84
C THR A 222 -19.26 -7.27 5.65
N VAL A 223 -20.56 -6.99 5.74
CA VAL A 223 -21.48 -7.13 4.60
C VAL A 223 -21.19 -6.10 3.51
N MET A 224 -20.89 -4.86 3.88
CA MET A 224 -20.52 -3.81 2.92
C MET A 224 -19.24 -4.17 2.15
N GLU A 225 -18.20 -4.62 2.85
CA GLU A 225 -16.95 -5.07 2.23
C GLU A 225 -17.18 -6.24 1.26
N LYS A 226 -17.98 -7.24 1.65
CA LYS A 226 -18.33 -8.35 0.75
C LYS A 226 -19.03 -7.86 -0.52
N ASN A 227 -19.99 -6.96 -0.39
CA ASN A 227 -20.71 -6.41 -1.53
C ASN A 227 -19.78 -5.59 -2.44
N PHE A 228 -18.89 -4.80 -1.86
CA PHE A 228 -17.90 -4.02 -2.59
C PHE A 228 -16.96 -4.92 -3.39
N ILE A 229 -16.36 -5.92 -2.74
CA ILE A 229 -15.45 -6.88 -3.36
C ILE A 229 -16.16 -7.67 -4.47
N SER A 230 -17.37 -8.19 -4.21
CA SER A 230 -18.16 -8.89 -5.23
C SER A 230 -18.56 -7.98 -6.40
N GLY A 231 -18.79 -6.69 -6.14
CA GLY A 231 -18.97 -5.68 -7.17
C GLY A 231 -17.74 -5.59 -8.08
N ILE A 232 -16.55 -5.41 -7.52
CA ILE A 232 -15.29 -5.38 -8.30
C ILE A 232 -15.09 -6.69 -9.08
N GLN A 233 -15.33 -7.85 -8.46
CA GLN A 233 -15.18 -9.16 -9.13
C GLN A 233 -16.07 -9.27 -10.37
N SER A 234 -17.26 -8.66 -10.34
CA SER A 234 -18.18 -8.69 -11.48
C SER A 234 -17.67 -7.92 -12.70
N TYR A 235 -16.81 -6.91 -12.50
CA TYR A 235 -16.15 -6.17 -13.58
C TYR A 235 -14.90 -6.88 -14.12
N TYR A 236 -14.26 -7.73 -13.30
CA TYR A 236 -13.04 -8.45 -13.66
C TYR A 236 -13.18 -9.97 -13.46
N PRO A 237 -13.98 -10.68 -14.28
CA PRO A 237 -14.14 -12.12 -14.15
C PRO A 237 -12.79 -12.87 -14.23
N GLY A 238 -12.40 -13.55 -13.15
CA GLY A 238 -11.11 -14.24 -13.04
C GLY A 238 -9.90 -13.34 -12.76
N GLY A 239 -10.12 -12.05 -12.50
CA GLY A 239 -9.06 -11.07 -12.21
C GLY A 239 -8.43 -11.28 -10.82
N PHE A 240 -9.21 -11.67 -9.83
CA PHE A 240 -8.74 -11.99 -8.49
C PHE A 240 -9.59 -13.07 -7.83
N GLU A 241 -9.03 -13.72 -6.82
CA GLU A 241 -9.61 -14.85 -6.11
C GLU A 241 -10.89 -14.47 -5.35
N ASP A 242 -11.72 -15.49 -5.08
CA ASP A 242 -12.92 -15.33 -4.26
C ASP A 242 -12.58 -14.83 -2.86
N TRP A 243 -13.44 -13.95 -2.33
CA TRP A 243 -13.26 -13.43 -0.99
C TRP A 243 -13.39 -14.56 0.04
N ASN A 244 -12.49 -14.55 1.02
CA ASN A 244 -12.60 -15.36 2.23
C ASN A 244 -12.52 -14.41 3.43
N TYR A 245 -13.37 -14.62 4.44
CA TYR A 245 -13.34 -13.83 5.66
C TYR A 245 -12.60 -14.60 6.75
N PHE A 246 -11.48 -14.06 7.21
CA PHE A 246 -10.82 -14.50 8.43
C PHE A 246 -10.24 -13.30 9.17
N VAL A 247 -10.34 -13.32 10.49
CA VAL A 247 -9.64 -12.35 11.34
C VAL A 247 -8.18 -12.77 11.36
N SER A 248 -7.32 -12.05 10.66
CA SER A 248 -5.90 -12.36 10.56
C SER A 248 -5.11 -11.94 11.79
N TRP A 249 -5.57 -10.93 12.55
CA TRP A 249 -4.82 -10.31 13.64
C TRP A 249 -5.74 -9.91 14.80
N SER A 250 -5.35 -10.26 16.03
CA SER A 250 -6.04 -9.84 17.27
C SER A 250 -5.15 -8.98 18.19
N ASN A 251 -3.88 -8.79 17.83
CA ASN A 251 -2.93 -7.94 18.54
C ASN A 251 -2.16 -7.16 17.47
N GLY A 252 -2.32 -5.84 17.43
CA GLY A 252 -1.86 -5.01 16.33
C GLY A 252 -0.34 -4.89 16.26
N THR A 253 0.28 -5.58 15.29
CA THR A 253 1.22 -5.01 14.32
C THR A 253 1.39 -6.03 13.18
N PRO A 254 1.26 -5.65 11.89
CA PRO A 254 1.41 -6.56 10.74
C PRO A 254 2.82 -7.12 10.49
#